data_AF-S8DSB3-F1
#
_entry.id   AF-S8DSB3-F1
#
_cell.length_a   1.000
_cell.length_b   1.000
_cell.length_c   1.000
_cell.angle_alpha   90.00
_cell.angle_beta   90.00
_cell.angle_gamma   90.00
#
_symmetry.space_group_name_H-M   'P 1'
#
loop_
_entity.id
_entity.type
_entity.pdbx_description
1 polymer ?
#
loop_
_entity_poly.entity_id
_entity_poly.type
_entity_poly.pdbx_seq_one_letter_code
_entity_poly.pdbx_strand_id
1 'polypeptide(L)'
;MLPQQTASDTQVTVKIRCHVGWKLLQEYDNSGNNNTTINRTIQVTQSKEVNGTDYTKTVNESSREEAQKTNVNVSSSATWGPVSATVDAGFEASKLLKDFVSSTTEVTRGERDTWEYTETQEYSIGPGDKLYFYQQTFSGPGIYFTLDTTSVTSHKKGPEDDEDVDIVVVSSPVRFIEYMDTVYGNKESDAPEDRVRTFQKGSDDINHGFKGKYVWMVPRWTFDTDKAATSFDIFIQKDSNPAWKDLAAGAHGAYRYVYSNHDEYQTRKVIGSTLIRSSSGLSVAQQEAMLGKESWVGGNRDINEGRHGDWLYLAYELY
;
A
#
# COMPACT_ATOMS: atom_id res chain seq x y z
N MET A 1 -15.33 -20.22 -21.37
CA MET A 1 -14.91 -19.58 -20.11
C MET A 1 -13.41 -19.36 -20.26
N LEU A 2 -12.97 -18.13 -20.52
CA LEU A 2 -11.54 -17.82 -20.62
C LEU A 2 -10.92 -18.03 -19.22
N PRO A 3 -9.74 -18.64 -19.09
CA PRO A 3 -9.10 -18.79 -17.80
C PRO A 3 -8.92 -17.41 -17.15
N GLN A 4 -9.34 -17.26 -15.90
CA GLN A 4 -8.97 -16.12 -15.07
C GLN A 4 -7.44 -16.14 -14.97
N GLN A 5 -6.77 -15.26 -15.71
CA GLN A 5 -5.33 -15.07 -15.61
C GLN A 5 -5.05 -14.59 -14.18
N THR A 6 -4.48 -15.46 -13.35
CA THR A 6 -4.08 -15.12 -12.00
C THR A 6 -2.91 -14.13 -12.09
N ALA A 7 -2.97 -13.03 -11.34
CA ALA A 7 -1.92 -11.99 -11.33
C ALA A 7 -0.52 -12.51 -10.96
N SER A 8 -0.40 -13.76 -10.48
CA SER A 8 0.88 -14.40 -10.15
C SER A 8 1.84 -14.48 -11.33
N ASP A 9 1.35 -14.51 -12.57
CA ASP A 9 2.18 -14.88 -13.72
C ASP A 9 2.76 -13.67 -14.46
N THR A 10 2.33 -12.46 -14.10
CA THR A 10 2.74 -11.23 -14.79
C THR A 10 3.53 -10.33 -13.84
N GLN A 11 4.86 -10.45 -13.87
CA GLN A 11 5.76 -9.64 -13.07
C GLN A 11 6.85 -9.01 -13.95
N VAL A 12 7.34 -7.86 -13.51
CA VAL A 12 8.52 -7.21 -14.08
C VAL A 12 9.52 -6.91 -12.96
N THR A 13 10.80 -6.89 -13.31
CA THR A 13 11.87 -6.49 -12.40
C THR A 13 12.39 -5.14 -12.84
N VAL A 14 12.36 -4.16 -11.93
CA VAL A 14 12.84 -2.80 -12.18
C VAL A 14 13.93 -2.42 -11.20
N LYS A 15 14.82 -1.53 -11.63
CA LYS A 15 15.87 -0.97 -10.78
C LYS A 15 15.53 0.47 -10.45
N ILE A 16 15.42 0.76 -9.16
CA ILE A 16 15.22 2.11 -8.63
C ILE A 16 16.55 2.60 -8.12
N ARG A 17 17.11 3.60 -8.80
CA ARG A 17 18.40 4.19 -8.42
C ARG A 17 18.27 5.01 -7.15
N CYS A 18 19.17 4.79 -6.22
CA CYS A 18 19.35 5.55 -4.99
C CYS A 18 20.82 5.98 -4.87
N HIS A 19 21.05 6.94 -3.99
CA HIS A 19 22.35 7.55 -3.75
C HIS A 19 22.73 7.39 -2.29
N VAL A 20 23.91 6.83 -2.07
CA VAL A 20 24.59 6.81 -0.79
C VAL A 20 25.58 7.97 -0.80
N GLY A 21 25.51 8.83 0.19
CA GLY A 21 26.43 9.95 0.29
C GLY A 21 26.80 10.31 1.71
N TRP A 22 27.51 11.42 1.87
CA TRP A 22 28.04 11.86 3.15
C TRP A 22 27.57 13.26 3.55
N LYS A 23 26.83 13.35 4.66
CA LYS A 23 26.43 14.61 5.27
C LYS A 23 27.50 15.07 6.25
N LEU A 24 28.05 16.27 6.02
CA LEU A 24 28.95 16.92 6.97
C LEU A 24 28.18 17.28 8.25
N LEU A 25 28.60 16.72 9.38
CA LEU A 25 28.08 17.08 10.70
C LEU A 25 28.82 18.29 11.27
N GLN A 26 30.16 18.25 11.21
CA GLN A 26 31.00 19.29 11.79
C GLN A 26 32.37 19.33 11.10
N GLU A 27 32.96 20.53 11.03
CA GLU A 27 34.37 20.76 10.68
C GLU A 27 35.08 21.27 11.93
N TYR A 28 36.29 20.77 12.21
CA TYR A 28 37.13 21.28 13.27
C TYR A 28 38.56 21.50 12.80
N ASP A 29 39.08 22.68 13.10
CA ASP A 29 40.43 23.10 12.72
C ASP A 29 41.27 23.34 13.98
N ASN A 30 42.15 22.39 14.29
CA ASN A 30 43.15 22.49 15.35
C ASN A 30 44.54 22.88 14.81
N SER A 31 44.64 23.34 13.56
CA SER A 31 45.92 23.65 12.91
C SER A 31 46.69 24.79 13.58
N GLY A 32 45.99 25.67 14.30
CA GLY A 32 46.60 26.78 15.05
C GLY A 32 47.20 26.39 16.41
N ASN A 33 46.97 25.17 16.90
CA ASN A 33 47.44 24.71 18.21
C ASN A 33 48.56 23.67 18.04
N ASN A 34 49.71 23.92 18.66
CA ASN A 34 50.91 23.09 18.45
C ASN A 34 51.19 22.08 19.58
N ASN A 35 50.39 22.09 20.65
CA ASN A 35 50.68 21.32 21.87
C ASN A 35 49.46 20.77 22.60
N THR A 36 48.24 21.05 22.12
CA THR A 36 47.00 20.71 22.83
C THR A 36 46.11 19.82 21.98
N THR A 37 45.78 18.65 22.51
CA THR A 37 44.71 17.79 21.99
C THR A 37 43.37 18.30 22.47
N ILE A 38 42.38 18.37 21.59
CA ILE A 38 41.04 18.85 21.91
C ILE A 38 40.05 17.71 21.76
N ASN A 39 39.23 17.48 22.78
CA ASN A 39 38.12 16.54 22.70
C ASN A 39 36.88 17.26 22.16
N ARG A 40 36.22 16.61 21.20
CA ARG A 40 34.97 17.08 20.61
C ARG A 40 33.90 16.01 20.71
N THR A 41 32.70 16.49 20.96
CA THR A 41 31.51 15.68 21.10
C THR A 41 30.60 15.97 19.90
N ILE A 42 30.28 14.94 19.13
CA ILE A 42 29.47 15.04 17.91
C ILE A 42 28.16 14.29 18.15
N GLN A 43 27.04 14.93 17.81
CA GLN A 43 25.74 14.27 17.80
C GLN A 43 25.53 13.60 16.45
N VAL A 44 25.20 12.31 16.50
CA VAL A 44 24.88 11.49 15.32
C VAL A 44 23.41 11.13 15.42
N THR A 45 22.64 11.52 14.40
CA THR A 45 21.20 11.34 14.39
C THR A 45 20.83 10.35 13.30
N GLN A 46 20.33 9.18 13.69
CA GLN A 46 19.73 8.24 12.75
C GLN A 46 18.28 8.65 12.52
N SER A 47 17.85 8.69 11.27
CA SER A 47 16.48 9.04 10.93
C SER A 47 16.02 8.33 9.67
N LYS A 48 14.71 8.19 9.58
CA LYS A 48 13.99 7.69 8.41
C LYS A 48 12.99 8.73 7.99
N GLU A 49 12.91 8.99 6.69
CA GLU A 49 11.81 9.69 6.06
C GLU A 49 11.39 8.91 4.82
N VAL A 50 10.13 8.49 4.79
CA VAL A 50 9.54 7.80 3.64
C VAL A 50 8.30 8.54 3.20
N ASN A 51 8.25 8.88 1.91
CA ASN A 51 7.06 9.28 1.19
C ASN A 51 6.63 8.12 0.28
N GLY A 52 5.68 7.32 0.75
CA GLY A 52 5.18 6.15 0.02
C GLY A 52 4.58 6.48 -1.36
N THR A 53 4.06 7.70 -1.54
CA THR A 53 3.47 8.17 -2.80
C THR A 53 4.54 8.33 -3.88
N ASP A 54 5.63 9.02 -3.56
CA ASP A 54 6.71 9.28 -4.52
C ASP A 54 7.44 7.99 -4.91
N TYR A 55 7.67 7.11 -3.93
CA TYR A 55 8.28 5.80 -4.16
C TYR A 55 7.39 4.93 -5.06
N THR A 56 6.11 4.79 -4.69
CA THR A 56 5.13 4.05 -5.48
C THR A 56 5.03 4.56 -6.90
N LYS A 57 4.97 5.89 -7.08
CA LYS A 57 4.88 6.52 -8.41
C LYS A 57 6.07 6.11 -9.28
N THR A 58 7.27 6.18 -8.72
CA THR A 58 8.51 5.80 -9.41
C THR A 58 8.51 4.32 -9.79
N VAL A 59 8.10 3.44 -8.87
CA VAL A 59 7.97 2.00 -9.13
C VAL A 59 6.95 1.75 -10.24
N ASN A 60 5.80 2.41 -10.20
CA ASN A 60 4.75 2.27 -11.21
C ASN A 60 5.22 2.70 -12.61
N GLU A 61 5.84 3.87 -12.71
CA GLU A 61 6.36 4.41 -13.98
C GLU A 61 7.44 3.49 -14.56
N SER A 62 8.42 3.09 -13.74
CA SER A 62 9.50 2.19 -14.15
C SER A 62 8.96 0.82 -14.59
N SER A 63 7.98 0.28 -13.85
CA SER A 63 7.37 -1.03 -14.15
C SER A 63 6.60 -1.00 -15.45
N ARG A 64 5.88 0.10 -15.72
CA ARG A 64 5.15 0.26 -16.97
C ARG A 64 6.09 0.33 -18.17
N GLU A 65 7.19 1.08 -18.05
CA GLU A 65 8.22 1.14 -19.10
C GLU A 65 8.85 -0.23 -19.35
N GLU A 66 9.16 -0.97 -18.29
CA GLU A 66 9.76 -2.30 -18.41
C GLU A 66 8.79 -3.32 -19.01
N ALA A 67 7.51 -3.29 -18.61
CA ALA A 67 6.46 -4.12 -19.18
C ALA A 67 6.29 -3.88 -20.68
N GLN A 68 6.37 -2.61 -21.12
CA GLN A 68 6.33 -2.26 -22.54
C GLN A 68 7.55 -2.79 -23.29
N LYS A 69 8.76 -2.65 -22.72
CA LYS A 69 10.00 -3.17 -23.33
C LYS A 69 9.98 -4.70 -23.45
N THR A 70 9.41 -5.37 -22.46
CA THR A 70 9.36 -6.84 -22.38
C THR A 70 8.12 -7.46 -23.03
N ASN A 71 7.26 -6.66 -23.68
CA ASN A 71 6.01 -7.09 -24.34
C ASN A 71 5.05 -7.86 -23.41
N VAL A 72 4.98 -7.44 -22.16
CA VAL A 72 4.02 -7.99 -21.19
C VAL A 72 2.61 -7.52 -21.56
N ASN A 73 1.70 -8.47 -21.83
CA ASN A 73 0.34 -8.18 -22.30
C ASN A 73 -0.58 -7.78 -21.14
N VAL A 74 -0.53 -6.51 -20.75
CA VAL A 74 -1.35 -5.88 -19.71
C VAL A 74 -1.94 -4.58 -20.27
N SER A 75 -3.09 -4.13 -19.74
CA SER A 75 -3.68 -2.84 -20.12
C SER A 75 -2.66 -1.71 -20.02
N SER A 76 -2.67 -0.79 -20.98
CA SER A 76 -1.82 0.42 -20.95
C SER A 76 -2.12 1.35 -19.77
N SER A 77 -3.35 1.25 -19.24
CA SER A 77 -3.82 1.98 -18.05
C SER A 77 -3.46 1.28 -16.73
N ALA A 78 -2.88 0.08 -16.76
CA ALA A 78 -2.63 -0.68 -15.54
C ALA A 78 -1.70 0.05 -14.57
N THR A 79 -2.03 -0.05 -13.29
CA THR A 79 -1.15 0.39 -12.21
C THR A 79 -0.33 -0.78 -11.71
N TRP A 80 0.95 -0.53 -11.46
CA TRP A 80 1.92 -1.50 -10.96
C TRP A 80 2.27 -1.20 -9.52
N GLY A 81 2.43 -2.25 -8.72
CA GLY A 81 2.78 -2.16 -7.30
C GLY A 81 3.93 -3.09 -6.95
N PRO A 82 4.76 -2.73 -5.96
CA PRO A 82 5.87 -3.57 -5.51
C PRO A 82 5.32 -4.86 -4.86
N VAL A 83 5.92 -6.00 -5.22
CA VAL A 83 5.69 -7.32 -4.61
C VAL A 83 6.82 -7.65 -3.66
N SER A 84 8.05 -7.29 -4.03
CA SER A 84 9.23 -7.40 -3.18
C SER A 84 10.28 -6.40 -3.65
N ALA A 85 11.16 -6.00 -2.75
CA ALA A 85 12.36 -5.27 -3.12
C ALA A 85 13.60 -5.97 -2.54
N THR A 86 14.78 -5.68 -3.08
CA THR A 86 16.08 -6.14 -2.60
C THR A 86 17.14 -5.12 -2.99
N VAL A 87 18.23 -5.04 -2.24
CA VAL A 87 19.38 -4.19 -2.57
C VAL A 87 20.60 -5.08 -2.79
N ASP A 88 21.46 -4.71 -3.75
CA ASP A 88 22.65 -5.47 -4.11
C ASP A 88 23.56 -5.72 -2.88
N ALA A 89 24.19 -6.89 -2.87
CA ALA A 89 25.03 -7.35 -1.77
C ALA A 89 26.33 -6.51 -1.68
N GLY A 90 26.56 -5.87 -0.54
CA GLY A 90 27.74 -5.04 -0.29
C GLY A 90 27.46 -3.79 0.54
N PHE A 91 26.19 -3.38 0.65
CA PHE A 91 25.79 -2.21 1.41
C PHE A 91 25.49 -2.57 2.88
N GLU A 92 26.29 -2.04 3.82
CA GLU A 92 26.23 -2.38 5.25
C GLU A 92 25.03 -1.78 6.00
N ALA A 93 24.22 -0.89 5.38
CA ALA A 93 23.00 -0.31 5.98
C ALA A 93 21.82 -1.30 6.04
N SER A 94 22.14 -2.55 6.36
CA SER A 94 21.37 -3.73 6.00
C SER A 94 20.08 -3.93 6.79
N LYS A 95 19.90 -3.27 7.95
CA LYS A 95 18.67 -3.45 8.74
C LYS A 95 17.59 -2.45 8.34
N LEU A 96 17.87 -1.15 8.39
CA LEU A 96 16.89 -0.11 8.02
C LEU A 96 16.43 -0.25 6.56
N LEU A 97 17.35 -0.60 5.67
CA LEU A 97 17.02 -0.79 4.27
C LEU A 97 16.23 -2.08 4.02
N LYS A 98 16.55 -3.19 4.70
CA LYS A 98 15.74 -4.42 4.63
C LYS A 98 14.37 -4.25 5.27
N ASP A 99 14.29 -3.54 6.39
CA ASP A 99 13.03 -3.21 7.05
C ASP A 99 12.20 -2.30 6.16
N PHE A 100 12.81 -1.29 5.53
CA PHE A 100 12.13 -0.46 4.52
C PHE A 100 11.63 -1.31 3.35
N VAL A 101 12.51 -2.08 2.70
CA VAL A 101 12.21 -2.95 1.57
C VAL A 101 11.14 -4.00 1.90
N SER A 102 11.10 -4.49 3.14
CA SER A 102 10.06 -5.41 3.61
C SER A 102 8.76 -4.67 3.91
N SER A 103 8.85 -3.41 4.36
CA SER A 103 7.69 -2.55 4.60
C SER A 103 7.13 -1.92 3.33
N THR A 104 7.84 -1.82 2.21
CA THR A 104 7.32 -1.15 0.99
C THR A 104 6.12 -1.85 0.36
N THR A 105 5.87 -3.12 0.70
CA THR A 105 4.62 -3.82 0.39
C THR A 105 3.46 -3.40 1.30
N GLU A 106 3.76 -2.82 2.47
CA GLU A 106 2.83 -2.44 3.53
C GLU A 106 2.70 -0.93 3.74
N VAL A 107 3.66 -0.09 3.28
CA VAL A 107 3.59 1.37 3.42
C VAL A 107 2.30 1.84 2.79
N THR A 108 1.34 2.18 3.66
CA THR A 108 0.07 2.75 3.27
C THR A 108 0.37 4.01 2.47
N ARG A 109 -0.11 4.05 1.23
CA ARG A 109 0.13 5.16 0.33
C ARG A 109 -0.54 6.40 0.89
N GLY A 110 0.28 7.33 1.39
CA GLY A 110 -0.16 8.57 2.02
C GLY A 110 0.48 8.81 3.39
N GLU A 111 1.08 7.80 4.00
CA GLU A 111 1.73 7.93 5.30
C GLU A 111 3.19 8.39 5.14
N ARG A 112 3.55 9.41 5.94
CA ARG A 112 4.93 9.82 6.15
C ARG A 112 5.42 9.10 7.40
N ASP A 113 6.25 8.08 7.22
CA ASP A 113 6.88 7.39 8.36
C ASP A 113 8.18 8.10 8.71
N THR A 114 8.27 8.56 9.97
CA THR A 114 9.46 9.22 10.51
C THR A 114 9.79 8.68 11.88
N TRP A 115 11.06 8.36 12.09
CA TRP A 115 11.62 8.16 13.41
C TRP A 115 13.00 8.81 13.50
N GLU A 116 13.43 9.11 14.71
CA GLU A 116 14.69 9.77 15.00
C GLU A 116 15.31 9.18 16.27
N TYR A 117 16.60 8.89 16.23
CA TYR A 117 17.41 8.49 17.37
C TYR A 117 18.73 9.24 17.34
N THR A 118 19.12 9.83 18.46
CA THR A 118 20.36 10.60 18.57
C THR A 118 21.29 9.98 19.58
N GLU A 119 22.53 9.77 19.17
CA GLU A 119 23.63 9.35 20.04
C GLU A 119 24.75 10.39 20.03
N THR A 120 25.63 10.27 21.01
CA THR A 120 26.76 11.17 21.20
C THR A 120 28.06 10.39 21.04
N GLN A 121 28.94 10.85 20.16
CA GLN A 121 30.26 10.26 19.93
C GLN A 121 31.37 11.26 20.30
N GLU A 122 32.43 10.79 20.95
CA GLU A 122 33.57 11.61 21.36
C GLU A 122 34.82 11.34 20.50
N TYR A 123 35.53 12.40 20.15
CA TYR A 123 36.71 12.37 19.29
C TYR A 123 37.83 13.22 19.86
N SER A 124 39.05 12.69 19.86
CA SER A 124 40.26 13.45 20.22
C SER A 124 40.96 13.95 18.97
N ILE A 125 41.22 15.25 18.92
CA ILE A 125 41.81 15.94 17.77
C ILE A 125 43.20 16.43 18.15
N GLY A 126 44.23 15.90 17.48
CA GLY A 126 45.62 16.20 17.79
C GLY A 126 46.02 17.63 17.43
N PRO A 127 47.13 18.15 17.99
CA PRO A 127 47.69 19.44 17.61
C PRO A 127 48.06 19.47 16.13
N GLY A 128 47.72 20.54 15.42
CA GLY A 128 48.00 20.67 13.99
C GLY A 128 46.96 20.04 13.06
N ASP A 129 46.03 19.24 13.59
CA ASP A 129 45.06 18.50 12.78
C ASP A 129 43.87 19.36 12.33
N LYS A 130 43.33 19.03 11.17
CA LYS A 130 42.05 19.51 10.69
C LYS A 130 41.19 18.31 10.31
N LEU A 131 40.01 18.20 10.91
CA LEU A 131 39.13 17.03 10.75
C LEU A 131 37.73 17.44 10.30
N TYR A 132 37.15 16.58 9.48
CA TYR A 132 35.78 16.65 8.97
C TYR A 132 35.01 15.42 9.43
N PHE A 133 33.90 15.66 10.12
CA PHE A 133 33.02 14.62 10.68
C PHE A 133 31.81 14.45 9.77
N TYR A 134 31.64 13.26 9.22
CA TYR A 134 30.57 12.92 8.30
C TYR A 134 29.67 11.80 8.83
N GLN A 135 28.42 11.83 8.40
CA GLN A 135 27.45 10.76 8.59
C GLN A 135 26.93 10.30 7.23
N GLN A 136 26.80 9.00 7.04
CA GLN A 136 26.31 8.45 5.79
C GLN A 136 24.81 8.69 5.65
N THR A 137 24.38 8.99 4.43
CA THR A 137 22.98 9.19 4.05
C THR A 137 22.60 8.27 2.91
N PHE A 138 21.37 7.77 2.90
CA PHE A 138 20.79 7.04 1.78
C PHE A 138 19.59 7.81 1.27
N SER A 139 19.54 8.10 -0.03
CA SER A 139 18.47 8.90 -0.61
C SER A 139 18.00 8.33 -1.94
N GLY A 140 16.71 8.44 -2.20
CA GLY A 140 16.10 7.97 -3.43
C GLY A 140 14.69 8.53 -3.58
N PRO A 141 13.97 8.12 -4.63
CA PRO A 141 12.60 8.59 -4.87
C PRO A 141 11.68 8.27 -3.68
N GLY A 142 11.27 9.31 -2.95
CA GLY A 142 10.45 9.18 -1.74
C GLY A 142 11.15 8.56 -0.53
N ILE A 143 12.47 8.47 -0.51
CA ILE A 143 13.24 7.83 0.57
C ILE A 143 14.39 8.73 0.98
N TYR A 144 14.54 8.97 2.28
CA TYR A 144 15.72 9.61 2.84
C TYR A 144 16.05 9.07 4.23
N PHE A 145 17.23 8.48 4.39
CA PHE A 145 17.73 7.95 5.67
C PHE A 145 19.04 8.63 6.05
N THR A 146 19.21 8.93 7.33
CA THR A 146 20.53 9.15 7.94
C THR A 146 20.93 7.90 8.72
N LEU A 147 22.12 7.36 8.45
CA LEU A 147 22.57 6.08 8.95
C LEU A 147 23.48 6.24 10.17
N ASP A 148 23.69 5.19 10.95
CA ASP A 148 24.64 5.18 12.08
C ASP A 148 26.11 5.21 11.65
N THR A 149 26.38 4.95 10.37
CA THR A 149 27.72 4.92 9.80
C THR A 149 28.31 6.34 9.75
N THR A 150 29.44 6.53 10.42
CA THR A 150 30.19 7.80 10.47
C THR A 150 31.57 7.66 9.83
N SER A 151 32.14 8.79 9.41
CA SER A 151 33.50 8.87 8.87
C SER A 151 34.17 10.14 9.34
N VAL A 152 35.43 10.04 9.76
CA VAL A 152 36.27 11.19 10.15
C VAL A 152 37.50 11.22 9.27
N THR A 153 37.72 12.34 8.57
CA THR A 153 38.82 12.45 7.60
C THR A 153 39.51 13.80 7.69
N SER A 154 40.72 13.90 7.15
CA SER A 154 41.51 15.13 7.08
C SER A 154 41.23 15.99 5.85
N HIS A 155 40.36 15.54 4.95
CA HIS A 155 39.98 16.23 3.73
C HIS A 155 38.46 16.33 3.62
N LYS A 156 37.96 17.22 2.77
CA LYS A 156 36.53 17.26 2.50
C LYS A 156 36.17 16.09 1.58
N LYS A 157 35.14 15.34 1.97
CA LYS A 157 34.47 14.41 1.05
C LYS A 157 33.74 15.18 -0.03
N GLY A 158 33.79 14.65 -1.25
CA GLY A 158 33.14 15.19 -2.44
C GLY A 158 32.23 14.16 -3.12
N PRO A 159 31.61 14.51 -4.27
CA PRO A 159 30.75 13.59 -5.02
C PRO A 159 31.42 12.28 -5.45
N GLU A 160 32.76 12.24 -5.47
CA GLU A 160 33.56 11.05 -5.72
C GLU A 160 33.52 10.02 -4.59
N ASP A 161 33.10 10.43 -3.38
CA ASP A 161 32.90 9.56 -2.22
C ASP A 161 31.47 9.00 -2.13
N ASP A 162 30.58 9.45 -3.01
CA ASP A 162 29.19 9.01 -3.08
C ASP A 162 29.08 7.77 -3.99
N GLU A 163 28.11 6.90 -3.68
CA GLU A 163 27.89 5.65 -4.40
C GLU A 163 26.44 5.55 -4.89
N ASP A 164 26.25 5.14 -6.14
CA ASP A 164 24.94 4.79 -6.69
C ASP A 164 24.61 3.34 -6.32
N VAL A 165 23.43 3.14 -5.74
CA VAL A 165 22.93 1.83 -5.35
C VAL A 165 21.56 1.61 -5.97
N ASP A 166 21.36 0.48 -6.64
CA ASP A 166 20.05 0.11 -7.19
C ASP A 166 19.25 -0.71 -6.18
N ILE A 167 18.01 -0.31 -5.92
CA ILE A 167 16.99 -1.18 -5.33
C ILE A 167 16.34 -1.97 -6.47
N VAL A 168 16.49 -3.29 -6.45
CA VAL A 168 15.82 -4.21 -7.37
C VAL A 168 14.42 -4.50 -6.85
N VAL A 169 13.40 -4.10 -7.59
CA VAL A 169 11.98 -4.25 -7.22
C VAL A 169 11.32 -5.24 -8.19
N VAL A 170 10.69 -6.27 -7.63
CA VAL A 170 9.75 -7.12 -8.36
C VAL A 170 8.37 -6.47 -8.23
N SER A 171 7.71 -6.25 -9.36
CA SER A 171 6.46 -5.51 -9.45
C SER A 171 5.42 -6.29 -10.25
N SER A 172 4.16 -6.17 -9.86
CA SER A 172 3.03 -6.83 -10.53
C SER A 172 1.90 -5.83 -10.80
N PRO A 173 1.07 -6.05 -11.83
CA PRO A 173 -0.07 -5.21 -12.09
C PRO A 173 -1.12 -5.43 -10.99
N VAL A 174 -1.69 -4.33 -10.50
CA VAL A 174 -2.71 -4.35 -9.45
C VAL A 174 -4.08 -4.61 -10.05
N ARG A 175 -4.81 -5.53 -9.42
CA ARG A 175 -6.18 -5.88 -9.78
C ARG A 175 -7.13 -5.01 -9.01
N PHE A 176 -8.05 -4.39 -9.73
CA PHE A 176 -9.14 -3.61 -9.19
C PHE A 176 -10.47 -4.35 -9.38
N ILE A 177 -11.43 -4.06 -8.53
CA ILE A 177 -12.80 -4.50 -8.76
C ILE A 177 -13.41 -3.57 -9.81
N GLU A 178 -13.86 -4.14 -10.93
CA GLU A 178 -14.62 -3.46 -11.97
C GLU A 178 -16.07 -3.27 -11.51
N TYR A 179 -16.74 -4.36 -11.13
CA TYR A 179 -18.10 -4.32 -10.62
C TYR A 179 -18.43 -5.52 -9.74
N MET A 180 -19.52 -5.43 -8.99
CA MET A 180 -20.09 -6.55 -8.22
C MET A 180 -21.18 -7.25 -9.03
N ASP A 181 -20.99 -8.55 -9.31
CA ASP A 181 -22.06 -9.41 -9.82
C ASP A 181 -22.83 -10.04 -8.64
N THR A 182 -24.10 -10.37 -8.89
CA THR A 182 -24.94 -11.10 -7.93
C THR A 182 -25.17 -12.52 -8.44
N VAL A 183 -24.97 -13.51 -7.58
CA VAL A 183 -25.17 -14.93 -7.89
C VAL A 183 -26.18 -15.54 -6.94
N TYR A 184 -27.08 -16.36 -7.48
CA TYR A 184 -28.11 -17.06 -6.73
C TYR A 184 -27.80 -18.55 -6.61
N GLY A 185 -28.10 -19.13 -5.45
CA GLY A 185 -28.06 -20.56 -5.20
C GLY A 185 -29.37 -21.08 -4.62
N ASN A 186 -29.50 -22.41 -4.61
CA ASN A 186 -30.62 -23.10 -3.97
C ASN A 186 -30.24 -23.71 -2.62
N LYS A 187 -28.93 -23.86 -2.36
CA LYS A 187 -28.36 -24.33 -1.10
C LYS A 187 -27.03 -23.62 -0.84
N GLU A 188 -26.61 -23.60 0.42
CA GLU A 188 -25.36 -22.93 0.83
C GLU A 188 -24.11 -23.45 0.10
N SER A 189 -24.08 -24.74 -0.28
CA SER A 189 -22.95 -25.30 -1.03
C SER A 189 -22.83 -24.78 -2.47
N ASP A 190 -23.84 -24.07 -2.98
CA ASP A 190 -23.79 -23.45 -4.32
C ASP A 190 -23.00 -22.13 -4.30
N ALA A 191 -22.50 -21.70 -3.14
CA ALA A 191 -21.82 -20.45 -2.97
C ALA A 191 -20.53 -20.37 -3.82
N PRO A 192 -20.36 -19.34 -4.67
CA PRO A 192 -19.16 -19.17 -5.49
C PRO A 192 -17.89 -19.09 -4.64
N GLU A 193 -16.78 -19.64 -5.12
CA GLU A 193 -15.52 -19.65 -4.37
C GLU A 193 -14.98 -18.22 -4.14
N ASP A 194 -15.07 -17.39 -5.18
CA ASP A 194 -14.57 -16.02 -5.27
C ASP A 194 -15.54 -14.95 -4.72
N ARG A 195 -16.60 -15.36 -4.04
CA ARG A 195 -17.59 -14.44 -3.45
C ARG A 195 -17.00 -13.54 -2.36
N VAL A 196 -17.66 -12.40 -2.15
CA VAL A 196 -17.38 -11.51 -1.01
C VAL A 196 -17.67 -12.24 0.29
N ARG A 197 -16.67 -12.31 1.17
CA ARG A 197 -16.75 -12.96 2.49
C ARG A 197 -17.12 -11.96 3.57
N THR A 198 -17.73 -12.43 4.64
CA THR A 198 -17.88 -11.63 5.85
C THR A 198 -16.53 -11.41 6.52
N PHE A 199 -16.27 -10.19 6.97
CA PHE A 199 -15.05 -9.83 7.69
C PHE A 199 -14.93 -10.63 8.99
N GLN A 200 -16.05 -10.80 9.69
CA GLN A 200 -16.17 -11.65 10.87
C GLN A 200 -16.62 -13.06 10.47
N LYS A 201 -16.37 -14.05 11.32
CA LYS A 201 -16.94 -15.41 11.14
C LYS A 201 -18.47 -15.30 11.16
N GLY A 202 -19.10 -15.51 9.99
CA GLY A 202 -20.53 -15.39 9.79
C GLY A 202 -20.92 -15.89 8.40
N SER A 203 -22.22 -15.92 8.12
CA SER A 203 -22.70 -16.30 6.79
C SER A 203 -22.56 -15.14 5.80
N ASP A 204 -21.92 -15.45 4.66
CA ASP A 204 -21.77 -14.57 3.51
C ASP A 204 -22.97 -14.62 2.55
N ASP A 205 -23.98 -15.45 2.84
CA ASP A 205 -25.29 -15.38 2.19
C ASP A 205 -26.02 -14.10 2.65
N ILE A 206 -26.29 -13.21 1.70
CA ILE A 206 -27.00 -11.94 1.94
C ILE A 206 -28.39 -12.20 2.52
N ASN A 207 -29.03 -13.30 2.10
CA ASN A 207 -30.35 -13.71 2.56
C ASN A 207 -30.33 -14.60 3.81
N HIS A 208 -29.18 -14.75 4.48
CA HIS A 208 -29.09 -15.56 5.69
C HIS A 208 -30.16 -15.14 6.71
N GLY A 209 -31.01 -16.10 7.10
CA GLY A 209 -32.13 -15.88 8.03
C GLY A 209 -33.47 -15.48 7.39
N PHE A 210 -33.53 -15.21 6.09
CA PHE A 210 -34.70 -14.60 5.45
C PHE A 210 -35.52 -15.50 4.51
N LYS A 211 -35.27 -16.81 4.47
CA LYS A 211 -35.85 -17.75 3.48
C LYS A 211 -35.58 -17.28 2.03
N GLY A 212 -36.05 -18.02 1.03
CA GLY A 212 -35.84 -17.68 -0.38
C GLY A 212 -34.58 -18.29 -0.99
N LYS A 213 -33.95 -17.58 -1.94
CA LYS A 213 -32.68 -18.02 -2.54
C LYS A 213 -31.52 -17.66 -1.62
N TYR A 214 -30.45 -18.42 -1.74
CA TYR A 214 -29.14 -18.01 -1.26
C TYR A 214 -28.56 -17.00 -2.25
N VAL A 215 -27.98 -15.91 -1.76
CA VAL A 215 -27.51 -14.81 -2.60
C VAL A 215 -26.13 -14.36 -2.16
N TRP A 216 -25.21 -14.25 -3.12
CA TRP A 216 -23.85 -13.78 -2.89
C TRP A 216 -23.45 -12.68 -3.87
N MET A 217 -22.58 -11.78 -3.43
CA MET A 217 -21.88 -10.86 -4.31
C MET A 217 -20.55 -11.48 -4.75
N VAL A 218 -20.21 -11.33 -6.03
CA VAL A 218 -18.97 -11.82 -6.63
C VAL A 218 -18.27 -10.66 -7.34
N PRO A 219 -17.07 -10.25 -6.87
CA PRO A 219 -16.31 -9.20 -7.53
C PRO A 219 -15.82 -9.66 -8.90
N ARG A 220 -15.98 -8.78 -9.88
CA ARG A 220 -15.40 -8.93 -11.22
C ARG A 220 -14.20 -8.01 -11.29
N TRP A 221 -13.06 -8.58 -11.67
CA TRP A 221 -11.77 -7.90 -11.57
C TRP A 221 -11.28 -7.39 -12.92
N THR A 222 -10.59 -6.25 -12.90
CA THR A 222 -9.94 -5.63 -14.05
C THR A 222 -8.53 -5.16 -13.71
N PHE A 223 -7.64 -5.11 -14.70
CA PHE A 223 -6.37 -4.40 -14.62
C PHE A 223 -6.43 -3.01 -15.27
N ASP A 224 -7.56 -2.71 -15.93
CA ASP A 224 -7.82 -1.42 -16.57
C ASP A 224 -8.38 -0.45 -15.51
N THR A 225 -7.56 0.52 -15.11
CA THR A 225 -7.91 1.49 -14.07
C THR A 225 -9.11 2.35 -14.44
N ASP A 226 -9.35 2.55 -15.73
CA ASP A 226 -10.44 3.40 -16.23
C ASP A 226 -11.80 2.71 -16.06
N LYS A 227 -11.78 1.37 -15.94
CA LYS A 227 -12.96 0.55 -15.61
C LYS A 227 -13.05 0.19 -14.14
N ALA A 228 -12.05 0.53 -13.33
CA ALA A 228 -12.06 0.20 -11.91
C ALA A 228 -13.17 0.98 -11.19
N ALA A 229 -13.88 0.30 -10.29
CA ALA A 229 -14.82 0.94 -9.38
C ALA A 229 -14.09 1.87 -8.41
N THR A 230 -14.76 2.94 -8.01
CA THR A 230 -14.28 3.90 -7.00
C THR A 230 -15.10 3.81 -5.70
N SER A 231 -16.34 3.34 -5.79
CA SER A 231 -17.21 3.07 -4.65
C SER A 231 -18.36 2.13 -5.04
N PHE A 232 -19.15 1.72 -4.05
CA PHE A 232 -20.39 0.98 -4.27
C PHE A 232 -21.57 1.70 -3.60
N ASP A 233 -22.72 1.69 -4.28
CA ASP A 233 -23.99 2.17 -3.74
C ASP A 233 -25.01 1.03 -3.62
N ILE A 234 -25.82 1.10 -2.57
CA ILE A 234 -26.94 0.18 -2.36
C ILE A 234 -28.27 0.90 -2.61
N PHE A 235 -29.01 0.41 -3.59
CA PHE A 235 -30.34 0.87 -3.92
C PHE A 235 -31.38 -0.07 -3.33
N ILE A 236 -32.33 0.45 -2.56
CA ILE A 236 -33.50 -0.29 -2.09
C ILE A 236 -34.74 0.42 -2.60
N GLN A 237 -35.60 -0.31 -3.31
CA GLN A 237 -36.78 0.25 -3.97
C GLN A 237 -37.95 -0.72 -3.98
N LYS A 238 -39.16 -0.17 -4.10
CA LYS A 238 -40.40 -0.94 -4.08
C LYS A 238 -40.60 -1.78 -5.34
N ASP A 239 -40.26 -1.21 -6.49
CA ASP A 239 -40.50 -1.83 -7.80
C ASP A 239 -39.25 -2.55 -8.32
N SER A 240 -39.43 -3.69 -8.97
CA SER A 240 -38.32 -4.46 -9.53
C SER A 240 -37.70 -3.73 -10.72
N ASN A 241 -36.37 -3.76 -10.83
CA ASN A 241 -35.65 -3.38 -12.03
C ASN A 241 -35.15 -4.66 -12.72
N PRO A 242 -35.74 -5.07 -13.86
CA PRO A 242 -35.37 -6.32 -14.53
C PRO A 242 -33.95 -6.29 -15.13
N ALA A 243 -33.33 -5.11 -15.26
CA ALA A 243 -31.95 -5.00 -15.72
C ALA A 243 -30.94 -5.44 -14.64
N TRP A 244 -31.34 -5.45 -13.37
CA TRP A 244 -30.45 -5.66 -12.24
C TRP A 244 -30.84 -6.92 -11.45
N LYS A 245 -29.84 -7.55 -10.84
CA LYS A 245 -30.05 -8.75 -10.03
C LYS A 245 -30.33 -8.37 -8.57
N ASP A 246 -31.52 -8.71 -8.10
CA ASP A 246 -32.00 -8.46 -6.75
C ASP A 246 -31.22 -9.24 -5.68
N LEU A 247 -30.64 -8.52 -4.73
CA LEU A 247 -29.94 -9.06 -3.56
C LEU A 247 -30.90 -9.74 -2.57
N ALA A 248 -32.21 -9.50 -2.65
CA ALA A 248 -33.25 -10.15 -1.83
C ALA A 248 -34.02 -11.26 -2.56
N ALA A 249 -33.44 -11.84 -3.62
CA ALA A 249 -34.14 -12.80 -4.48
C ALA A 249 -34.88 -13.90 -3.69
N GLY A 250 -36.20 -13.94 -3.82
CA GLY A 250 -37.08 -14.94 -3.21
C GLY A 250 -37.34 -14.77 -1.71
N ALA A 251 -36.79 -13.76 -1.05
CA ALA A 251 -36.99 -13.51 0.37
C ALA A 251 -38.09 -12.48 0.69
N HIS A 252 -38.76 -11.98 -0.36
CA HIS A 252 -39.82 -10.96 -0.31
C HIS A 252 -39.35 -9.61 0.27
N GLY A 253 -40.21 -8.59 0.16
CA GLY A 253 -39.90 -7.21 0.58
C GLY A 253 -39.46 -6.32 -0.57
N ALA A 254 -38.84 -5.18 -0.24
CA ALA A 254 -38.28 -4.26 -1.24
C ALA A 254 -37.07 -4.88 -1.94
N TYR A 255 -36.96 -4.63 -3.24
CA TYR A 255 -35.85 -5.08 -4.07
C TYR A 255 -34.60 -4.27 -3.78
N ARG A 256 -33.43 -4.90 -3.93
CA ARG A 256 -32.16 -4.33 -3.49
C ARG A 256 -31.07 -4.63 -4.49
N TYR A 257 -30.23 -3.65 -4.78
CA TYR A 257 -29.22 -3.77 -5.83
C TYR A 257 -27.93 -3.11 -5.38
N VAL A 258 -26.81 -3.70 -5.80
CA VAL A 258 -25.49 -3.09 -5.70
C VAL A 258 -25.15 -2.43 -7.03
N TYR A 259 -24.66 -1.20 -6.97
CA TYR A 259 -24.18 -0.45 -8.11
C TYR A 259 -22.71 -0.12 -7.90
N SER A 260 -21.91 -0.25 -8.95
CA SER A 260 -20.48 0.05 -8.93
C SER A 260 -20.28 1.42 -9.58
N ASN A 261 -19.75 2.37 -8.82
CA ASN A 261 -19.48 3.71 -9.33
C ASN A 261 -18.11 3.75 -10.00
N HIS A 262 -18.02 4.47 -11.11
CA HIS A 262 -16.80 4.70 -11.86
C HIS A 262 -16.60 6.20 -11.98
N ASP A 263 -15.53 6.72 -11.37
CA ASP A 263 -15.15 8.13 -11.47
C ASP A 263 -13.70 8.21 -11.97
N GLU A 264 -13.51 8.74 -13.17
CA GLU A 264 -12.20 8.90 -13.82
C GLU A 264 -11.29 9.89 -13.09
N TYR A 265 -11.87 10.83 -12.32
CA TYR A 265 -11.11 11.84 -11.58
C TYR A 265 -10.67 11.36 -10.19
N GLN A 266 -11.23 10.26 -9.69
CA GLN A 266 -10.79 9.65 -8.44
C GLN A 266 -9.55 8.80 -8.67
N THR A 267 -8.46 9.14 -8.00
CA THR A 267 -7.20 8.39 -8.10
C THR A 267 -7.24 7.08 -7.32
N ARG A 268 -8.03 7.01 -6.24
CA ARG A 268 -8.20 5.81 -5.42
C ARG A 268 -9.25 4.89 -6.02
N LYS A 269 -8.88 3.62 -6.22
CA LYS A 269 -9.73 2.60 -6.84
C LYS A 269 -9.94 1.43 -5.91
N VAL A 270 -11.05 0.71 -6.07
CA VAL A 270 -11.39 -0.42 -5.20
C VAL A 270 -10.52 -1.64 -5.54
N ILE A 271 -9.83 -2.19 -4.54
CA ILE A 271 -9.00 -3.41 -4.65
C ILE A 271 -9.50 -4.57 -3.78
N GLY A 272 -10.49 -4.33 -2.93
CA GLY A 272 -11.00 -5.35 -2.02
C GLY A 272 -12.41 -5.05 -1.56
N SER A 273 -13.10 -6.07 -1.07
CA SER A 273 -14.43 -5.93 -0.49
C SER A 273 -14.68 -6.97 0.59
N THR A 274 -15.54 -6.61 1.54
CA THR A 274 -15.98 -7.51 2.60
C THR A 274 -17.39 -7.16 3.06
N LEU A 275 -18.06 -8.14 3.67
CA LEU A 275 -19.34 -7.94 4.32
C LEU A 275 -19.17 -7.77 5.83
N ILE A 276 -19.83 -6.77 6.41
CA ILE A 276 -19.91 -6.61 7.86
C ILE A 276 -21.34 -6.95 8.27
N ARG A 277 -21.50 -8.05 9.00
CA ARG A 277 -22.77 -8.49 9.56
C ARG A 277 -22.79 -8.18 11.06
N SER A 278 -23.90 -7.62 11.55
CA SER A 278 -24.03 -7.23 12.95
C SER A 278 -25.47 -7.39 13.45
N SER A 279 -25.63 -7.73 14.73
CA SER A 279 -26.94 -7.79 15.40
C SER A 279 -27.54 -6.39 15.66
N SER A 280 -26.76 -5.33 15.50
CA SER A 280 -27.19 -3.94 15.65
C SER A 280 -26.60 -3.06 14.55
N GLY A 281 -27.29 -1.95 14.23
CA GLY A 281 -26.79 -0.99 13.24
C GLY A 281 -25.44 -0.41 13.63
N LEU A 282 -24.57 -0.22 12.64
CA LEU A 282 -23.23 0.33 12.78
C LEU A 282 -23.11 1.61 11.93
N SER A 283 -22.50 2.65 12.49
CA SER A 283 -22.06 3.81 11.72
C SER A 283 -20.87 3.45 10.83
N VAL A 284 -20.61 4.26 9.80
CA VAL A 284 -19.43 4.11 8.93
C VAL A 284 -18.13 4.09 9.76
N ALA A 285 -17.97 5.02 10.71
CA ALA A 285 -16.80 5.07 11.58
C ALA A 285 -16.63 3.80 12.45
N GLN A 286 -17.72 3.20 12.91
CA GLN A 286 -17.66 1.92 13.66
C GLN A 286 -17.22 0.77 12.75
N GLN A 287 -17.73 0.73 11.52
CA GLN A 287 -17.33 -0.27 10.53
C GLN A 287 -15.83 -0.15 10.21
N GLU A 288 -15.34 1.06 9.95
CA GLU A 288 -13.93 1.33 9.65
C GLU A 288 -13.01 0.98 10.83
N ALA A 289 -13.42 1.33 12.06
CA ALA A 289 -12.69 0.95 13.27
C ALA A 289 -12.59 -0.57 13.45
N MET A 290 -13.59 -1.35 13.02
CA MET A 290 -13.56 -2.81 13.06
C MET A 290 -12.57 -3.41 12.05
N LEU A 291 -12.44 -2.80 10.86
CA LEU A 291 -11.54 -3.25 9.81
C LEU A 291 -10.07 -2.94 10.12
N GLY A 292 -9.83 -1.93 10.96
CA GLY A 292 -8.51 -1.66 11.55
C GLY A 292 -7.47 -1.10 10.56
N LYS A 293 -7.91 -0.61 9.40
CA LYS A 293 -7.05 -0.10 8.32
C LYS A 293 -7.67 1.13 7.67
N GLU A 294 -6.86 2.16 7.46
CA GLU A 294 -7.29 3.43 6.82
C GLU A 294 -7.65 3.28 5.32
N SER A 295 -7.22 2.17 4.70
CA SER A 295 -7.57 1.85 3.31
C SER A 295 -9.04 1.44 3.13
N TRP A 296 -9.71 1.04 4.20
CA TRP A 296 -11.08 0.55 4.15
C TRP A 296 -12.11 1.64 4.35
N VAL A 297 -13.18 1.58 3.57
CA VAL A 297 -14.33 2.47 3.63
C VAL A 297 -15.57 1.68 4.03
N GLY A 298 -16.27 2.16 5.05
CA GLY A 298 -17.51 1.55 5.53
C GLY A 298 -18.69 1.74 4.58
N GLY A 299 -19.62 0.79 4.59
CA GLY A 299 -20.85 0.88 3.81
C GLY A 299 -21.81 1.92 4.41
N ASN A 300 -22.32 2.83 3.57
CA ASN A 300 -23.22 3.90 3.98
C ASN A 300 -24.68 3.43 4.20
N ARG A 301 -25.01 2.19 3.82
CA ARG A 301 -26.38 1.67 3.86
C ARG A 301 -26.44 0.21 4.29
N ASP A 302 -27.46 -0.09 5.10
CA ASP A 302 -27.80 -1.46 5.48
C ASP A 302 -28.47 -2.18 4.31
N ILE A 303 -27.81 -3.21 3.81
CA ILE A 303 -28.35 -4.11 2.78
C ILE A 303 -29.61 -4.80 3.30
N ASN A 304 -29.82 -5.00 4.60
CA ASN A 304 -31.01 -5.68 5.13
C ASN A 304 -32.13 -4.76 5.66
N GLU A 305 -32.01 -3.45 5.42
CA GLU A 305 -32.97 -2.41 5.86
C GLU A 305 -34.45 -2.82 5.66
N GLY A 306 -35.24 -2.83 6.72
CA GLY A 306 -36.68 -3.15 6.65
C GLY A 306 -37.03 -4.64 6.50
N ARG A 307 -36.07 -5.56 6.63
CA ARG A 307 -36.33 -7.02 6.69
C ARG A 307 -36.40 -7.57 8.12
N HIS A 308 -36.05 -6.77 9.12
CA HIS A 308 -36.11 -7.11 10.55
C HIS A 308 -35.27 -8.34 10.94
N GLY A 309 -33.96 -8.26 10.74
CA GLY A 309 -32.96 -9.27 11.15
C GLY A 309 -31.58 -8.63 11.35
N ASP A 310 -30.51 -9.36 11.05
CA ASP A 310 -29.15 -8.82 11.13
C ASP A 310 -28.93 -7.69 10.11
N TRP A 311 -28.18 -6.68 10.55
CA TRP A 311 -27.67 -5.60 9.72
C TRP A 311 -26.51 -6.13 8.87
N LEU A 312 -26.46 -5.70 7.60
CA LEU A 312 -25.43 -6.15 6.67
C LEU A 312 -24.91 -4.98 5.84
N TYR A 313 -23.61 -4.75 5.87
CA TYR A 313 -22.95 -3.66 5.15
C TYR A 313 -21.92 -4.21 4.18
N LEU A 314 -21.81 -3.59 3.00
CA LEU A 314 -20.69 -3.81 2.06
C LEU A 314 -19.62 -2.75 2.34
N ALA A 315 -18.47 -3.19 2.85
CA ALA A 315 -17.27 -2.37 2.97
C ALA A 315 -16.29 -2.70 1.85
N TYR A 316 -15.43 -1.75 1.50
CA TYR A 316 -14.48 -1.91 0.41
C TYR A 316 -13.13 -1.26 0.72
N GLU A 317 -12.08 -1.81 0.13
CA GLU A 317 -10.70 -1.35 0.29
C GLU A 317 -10.27 -0.55 -0.94
N LEU A 318 -9.68 0.61 -0.70
CA LEU A 318 -9.16 1.50 -1.73
C LEU A 318 -7.63 1.42 -1.81
N TYR A 319 -7.12 1.46 -3.03
CA TYR A 319 -5.70 1.50 -3.40
C TYR A 319 -5.21 2.91 -3.72
#